data_AF-A0A645DPH5-F1
#
_entry.id   AF-A0A645DPH5-F1
#
_cell.length_a   1.000
_cell.length_b   1.000
_cell.length_c   1.000
_cell.angle_alpha   90.00
_cell.angle_beta   90.00
_cell.angle_gamma   90.00
#
_symmetry.space_group_name_H-M   'P 1'
#
loop_
_entity.id
_entity.type
_entity.pdbx_description
1 polymer ?
#
loop_
_entity_poly.entity_id
_entity_poly.type
_entity_poly.pdbx_seq_one_letter_code
_entity_poly.pdbx_strand_id
1 'polypeptide(L)' 'MLKKQDSEYKKSSSIKWNFTKFLINRNGEIVERFEPTASMKKVEERIKEIL' A
#
# COMPACT_ATOMS: atom_id res chain seq x y z
N MET A 1 0.68 -18.43 -6.56
CA MET A 1 -0.74 -18.37 -7.00
C MET A 1 -1.01 -17.12 -7.84
N LEU A 2 -0.83 -15.89 -7.33
CA LEU A 2 -1.13 -14.68 -8.12
C LEU A 2 -0.21 -14.43 -9.33
N LYS A 3 1.11 -14.63 -9.20
CA LYS A 3 2.05 -14.46 -10.34
C LYS A 3 1.77 -15.37 -11.54
N LYS A 4 1.12 -16.51 -11.29
CA LYS A 4 0.82 -17.51 -12.33
C LYS A 4 -0.46 -17.17 -13.10
N GLN A 5 -1.35 -16.38 -12.51
CA GLN A 5 -2.64 -15.99 -13.11
C GLN A 5 -2.54 -14.67 -13.87
N ASP A 6 -1.68 -13.76 -13.41
CA ASP A 6 -1.43 -12.49 -14.08
C ASP A 6 0.08 -12.20 -14.07
N SER A 7 0.68 -12.18 -15.27
CA SER A 7 2.11 -11.89 -15.43
C SER A 7 2.47 -10.45 -15.04
N GLU A 8 1.51 -9.54 -15.10
CA GLU A 8 1.64 -8.13 -14.75
C GLU A 8 1.12 -7.82 -13.35
N TYR A 9 0.93 -8.85 -12.51
CA TYR A 9 0.32 -8.65 -11.21
C TYR A 9 1.13 -7.70 -10.29
N LYS A 10 2.42 -7.46 -10.56
CA LYS A 10 3.21 -6.44 -9.84
C LYS A 10 3.04 -5.02 -10.37
N LYS A 11 2.63 -4.87 -11.62
CA LYS A 11 2.54 -3.58 -12.32
C LYS A 11 1.14 -2.98 -12.27
N SER A 12 0.11 -3.83 -12.25
CA SER A 12 -1.28 -3.36 -12.17
C SER A 12 -1.59 -2.79 -10.77
N SER A 13 -2.16 -1.58 -10.75
CA SER A 13 -2.57 -0.83 -9.56
C SER A 13 -3.82 -1.40 -8.87
N SER A 14 -4.38 -2.50 -9.37
CA SER A 14 -5.49 -3.21 -8.73
C SER A 14 -5.19 -3.61 -7.27
N ILE A 15 -6.22 -3.62 -6.43
CA ILE A 15 -6.18 -4.20 -5.09
C ILE A 15 -6.41 -5.70 -5.24
N LYS A 16 -5.41 -6.50 -4.88
CA LYS A 16 -5.40 -7.95 -5.18
C LYS A 16 -5.68 -8.81 -3.96
N TRP A 17 -5.58 -8.22 -2.77
CA TRP A 17 -5.71 -8.91 -1.50
C TRP A 17 -6.10 -7.96 -0.38
N ASN A 18 -6.70 -8.52 0.66
CA ASN A 18 -7.09 -7.80 1.86
C ASN A 18 -5.87 -7.16 2.54
N PHE A 19 -6.10 -6.07 3.27
CA PHE A 19 -5.07 -5.31 4.02
C PHE A 19 -4.07 -4.52 3.18
N THR A 20 -4.40 -4.19 1.93
CA THR A 20 -3.74 -3.08 1.21
C THR A 20 -4.09 -1.76 1.90
N LYS A 21 -3.08 -0.93 2.21
CA LYS A 21 -3.26 0.27 3.05
C LYS A 21 -2.84 1.50 2.26
N PHE A 22 -3.53 2.61 2.47
CA PHE A 22 -3.23 3.90 1.84
C PHE A 22 -3.06 4.93 2.94
N LEU A 23 -1.97 5.68 2.89
CA LEU A 23 -1.75 6.83 3.75
C LEU A 23 -2.20 8.08 3.00
N ILE A 24 -3.05 8.87 3.65
CA ILE A 24 -3.67 10.07 3.08
C ILE A 24 -3.28 11.26 3.96
N ASN A 25 -2.83 12.35 3.34
CA ASN A 25 -2.45 13.57 4.06
C ASN A 25 -3.69 14.43 4.43
N ARG A 26 -3.46 15.54 5.14
CA ARG A 26 -4.54 16.45 5.58
C ARG A 26 -5.25 17.18 4.43
N ASN A 27 -4.62 17.25 3.25
CA ASN A 27 -5.23 17.82 2.05
C ASN A 27 -6.10 16.80 1.29
N GLY A 28 -6.14 15.54 1.74
CA GLY A 28 -6.89 14.47 1.08
C GLY A 28 -6.12 13.75 -0.03
N GLU A 29 -4.80 13.98 -0.15
CA GLU A 29 -3.96 13.36 -1.18
C GLU A 29 -3.34 12.05 -0.71
N ILE A 30 -3.25 11.05 -1.59
CA ILE A 30 -2.56 9.79 -1.30
C ILE A 30 -1.05 10.04 -1.32
N VAL A 31 -0.39 9.81 -0.18
CA VAL A 31 1.06 9.99 -0.06
C VAL A 31 1.84 8.68 -0.20
N GLU A 32 1.25 7.55 0.20
CA GLU A 32 1.91 6.25 0.07
C GLU A 32 0.89 5.09 0.04
N ARG A 33 1.23 4.02 -0.69
CA ARG A 33 0.52 2.74 -0.72
C ARG A 33 1.39 1.65 -0.09
N PHE A 34 0.80 0.90 0.83
CA PHE A 34 1.45 -0.24 1.47
C PHE A 34 0.76 -1.54 1.07
N GLU A 35 1.55 -2.47 0.54
CA GLU A 35 1.08 -3.82 0.24
C GLU A 35 0.71 -4.59 1.53
N PRO A 36 -0.15 -5.62 1.45
CA PRO A 36 -0.63 -6.37 2.61
C PRO A 36 0.46 -6.86 3.56
N THR A 37 1.61 -7.25 3.01
CA THR A 37 2.76 -7.78 3.75
C THR A 37 3.60 -6.70 4.43
N ALA A 38 3.31 -5.41 4.21
CA ALA A 38 4.02 -4.33 4.88
C ALA A 38 3.71 -4.33 6.38
N SER A 39 4.77 -4.23 7.18
CA SER A 39 4.70 -4.11 8.64
C SER A 39 3.97 -2.83 9.06
N MET A 40 3.14 -2.92 10.10
CA MET A 40 2.49 -1.75 10.70
C MET A 40 3.49 -0.77 11.32
N LYS A 41 4.66 -1.23 11.77
CA LYS A 41 5.73 -0.36 12.26
C LYS A 41 6.19 0.63 11.18
N LYS A 42 6.33 0.16 9.93
CA LYS A 42 6.70 1.02 8.80
C LYS A 42 5.61 2.05 8.49
N VAL A 43 4.35 1.65 8.59
CA VAL A 43 3.21 2.57 8.42
C VAL A 43 3.24 3.66 9.50
N GLU A 44 3.48 3.27 10.76
CA GLU A 44 3.59 4.20 11.88
C GLU A 44 4.74 5.20 11.71
N GLU A 45 5.92 4.74 11.31
CA GLU A 45 7.08 5.60 11.01
C GLU A 45 6.73 6.64 9.94
N ARG A 46 6.11 6.22 8.84
CA ARG A 46 5.70 7.13 7.76
C ARG A 46 4.65 8.15 8.22
N ILE A 47 3.70 7.75 9.07
CA ILE A 47 2.72 8.68 9.64
C ILE A 47 3.44 9.76 10.45
N LYS A 48 4.39 9.39 11.32
CA LYS A 48 5.13 10.36 12.16
C LYS A 48 5.93 11.36 11.33
N GLU A 49 6.48 10.94 10.20
CA GLU A 49 7.25 11.81 9.31
C GLU A 49 6.39 12.81 8.49
N ILE A 50 5.05 12.68 8.48
CA ILE A 50 4.15 13.63 7.78
C ILE A 50 3.22 14.40 8.73
N LEU A 51 3.42 14.28 10.05
CA LEU A 51 2.70 15.09 11.04
C LEU A 51 3.19 16.54 11.05
#